data_AF-A0AAQ4DXB8-F1
#
_entry.id   AF-A0AAQ4DXB8-F1
#
_cell.length_a   1.000
_cell.length_b   1.000
_cell.length_c   1.000
_cell.angle_alpha   90.00
_cell.angle_beta   90.00
_cell.angle_gamma   90.00
#
_symmetry.space_group_name_H-M   'P 1'
#
loop_
_entity.id
_entity.type
_entity.pdbx_description
1 polymer ?
#
loop_
_entity_poly.entity_id
_entity_poly.type
_entity_poly.pdbx_seq_one_letter_code
_entity_poly.pdbx_strand_id
1 'polypeptide(L)'
;MEHAPVDGTVVVPIMDYCYTYMKKTARHRLDPPTCPDDQPKKLEFELTKENLDDIVSAKTRMEALARDVDVIGHRFEEYGKDFIKSCRMSPDSFIQMAFQLSYYRLHGHSPATYESASTRMFLLGRTEAIRSQSKESDTFCREYMAGKLNVAERDALLRNAISTHKDYASLVSAESLFESAEA
;
A
#
# COMPACT_ATOMS: atom_id res chain seq x y z
N MET A 1 -6.84 -10.55 -6.41
CA MET A 1 -7.21 -11.28 -5.19
C MET A 1 -8.47 -10.63 -4.65
N GLU A 2 -9.39 -11.41 -4.10
CA GLU A 2 -10.60 -10.88 -3.47
C GLU A 2 -10.24 -10.31 -2.09
N HIS A 3 -10.73 -9.11 -1.75
CA HIS A 3 -10.23 -8.31 -0.62
C HIS A 3 -11.05 -8.52 0.68
N ALA A 4 -12.27 -9.04 0.59
CA ALA A 4 -13.12 -9.31 1.75
C ALA A 4 -12.45 -10.22 2.80
N PRO A 5 -11.75 -11.32 2.46
CA PRO A 5 -11.18 -12.23 3.44
C PRO A 5 -9.79 -11.81 3.93
N VAL A 6 -9.08 -10.95 3.19
CA VAL A 6 -7.64 -10.78 3.38
C VAL A 6 -7.15 -9.40 2.96
N ASP A 7 -6.19 -8.86 3.73
CA ASP A 7 -5.49 -7.61 3.43
C ASP A 7 -4.10 -7.88 2.86
N GLY A 8 -3.50 -6.88 2.20
CA GLY A 8 -2.20 -7.00 1.52
C GLY A 8 -1.06 -7.55 2.40
N THR A 9 -1.13 -7.34 3.72
CA THR A 9 -0.11 -7.81 4.69
C THR A 9 0.02 -9.34 4.76
N VAL A 10 -0.99 -10.08 4.30
CA VAL A 10 -0.94 -11.57 4.22
C VAL A 10 -0.53 -12.02 2.82
N VAL A 11 -0.96 -11.30 1.80
CA VAL A 11 -0.75 -11.64 0.38
C VAL A 11 0.72 -11.52 -0.01
N VAL A 12 1.36 -10.43 0.41
CA VAL A 12 2.75 -10.12 0.03
C VAL A 12 3.73 -11.20 0.51
N PRO A 13 3.70 -11.67 1.79
CA PRO A 13 4.55 -12.77 2.23
C PRO A 13 4.36 -14.08 1.46
N ILE A 14 3.12 -14.42 1.09
CA ILE A 14 2.83 -15.62 0.29
C ILE A 14 3.48 -15.50 -1.09
N MET A 15 3.31 -14.34 -1.75
CA MET A 15 3.93 -14.09 -3.05
C MET A 15 5.46 -14.12 -2.97
N ASP A 16 6.05 -13.52 -1.93
CA ASP A 16 7.51 -13.52 -1.72
C ASP A 16 8.05 -14.94 -1.49
N TYR A 17 7.34 -15.75 -0.70
CA TYR A 17 7.67 -17.16 -0.51
C TYR A 17 7.65 -17.93 -1.83
N CYS A 18 6.56 -17.83 -2.59
CA CYS A 18 6.43 -18.51 -3.89
C CYS A 18 7.54 -18.07 -4.86
N TYR A 19 7.79 -16.77 -4.96
CA TYR A 19 8.84 -16.22 -5.82
C TYR A 19 10.24 -16.71 -5.42
N THR A 20 10.54 -16.67 -4.12
CA THR A 20 11.82 -17.17 -3.59
C THR A 20 11.97 -18.67 -3.81
N TYR A 21 10.90 -19.43 -3.61
CA TYR A 21 10.88 -20.87 -3.85
C TYR A 21 11.16 -21.18 -5.33
N MET A 22 10.45 -20.54 -6.25
CA MET A 22 10.66 -20.68 -7.70
C MET A 22 12.09 -20.34 -8.10
N LYS A 23 12.68 -19.27 -7.55
CA LYS A 23 14.08 -18.93 -7.81
C LYS A 23 15.06 -20.00 -7.34
N LYS A 24 14.80 -20.63 -6.19
CA LYS A 24 15.63 -21.71 -5.65
C LYS A 24 15.50 -22.99 -6.48
N THR A 25 14.29 -23.32 -6.93
CA THR A 25 13.99 -24.57 -7.65
C THR A 25 14.09 -24.46 -9.16
N ALA A 26 14.27 -23.26 -9.74
CA ALA A 26 14.37 -23.03 -11.19
C ALA A 26 15.45 -23.86 -11.91
N ARG A 27 16.43 -24.41 -11.18
CA ARG A 27 17.50 -25.26 -11.72
C ARG A 27 17.27 -26.76 -11.49
N HIS A 28 16.26 -27.14 -10.71
CA HIS A 28 15.93 -28.55 -10.51
C HIS A 28 15.09 -29.03 -11.69
N ARG A 29 15.52 -30.13 -12.32
CA ARG A 29 14.62 -30.90 -13.17
C ARG A 29 13.52 -31.42 -12.25
N LEU A 30 12.28 -31.03 -12.52
CA LEU A 30 11.14 -31.63 -11.87
C LEU A 30 11.20 -33.12 -12.23
N ASP A 31 11.28 -33.97 -11.21
CA ASP A 31 11.12 -35.40 -11.43
C ASP A 31 9.77 -35.63 -12.12
N PRO A 32 9.70 -36.58 -13.07
CA PRO A 32 8.42 -36.91 -13.70
C PRO A 32 7.40 -37.23 -12.60
N PRO A 33 6.15 -36.78 -12.75
CA PRO A 33 5.13 -36.97 -11.73
C PRO A 33 5.05 -38.46 -11.34
N THR A 34 5.17 -38.72 -10.04
CA THR A 34 5.11 -40.08 -9.47
C THR A 34 3.67 -40.61 -9.37
N CYS A 35 2.68 -39.75 -9.59
CA CYS A 35 1.26 -40.11 -9.65
C CYS A 35 0.82 -40.35 -11.10
N PRO A 36 0.21 -41.51 -11.42
CA PRO A 36 -0.41 -41.72 -12.71
C PRO A 36 -1.64 -40.82 -12.89
N ASP A 37 -1.54 -39.89 -13.84
CA ASP A 37 -2.63 -39.43 -14.72
C ASP A 37 -3.92 -38.88 -14.08
N ASP A 38 -3.81 -37.92 -13.15
CA ASP A 38 -4.92 -36.98 -12.92
C ASP A 38 -4.85 -35.86 -13.98
N GLN A 39 -5.25 -36.18 -15.21
CA GLN A 39 -5.36 -35.16 -16.26
C GLN A 39 -6.31 -34.05 -15.80
N PRO A 40 -5.99 -32.75 -16.08
CA PRO A 40 -6.86 -31.65 -15.69
C PRO A 40 -8.29 -31.86 -16.18
N LYS A 41 -9.25 -31.90 -15.26
CA LYS A 41 -10.66 -32.09 -15.59
C LYS A 41 -11.26 -30.76 -16.06
N LYS A 42 -11.77 -30.74 -17.29
CA LYS A 42 -12.56 -29.61 -17.80
C LYS A 42 -13.85 -29.45 -16.97
N LEU A 43 -14.09 -28.24 -16.48
CA LEU A 43 -15.34 -27.86 -15.84
C LEU A 43 -16.30 -27.33 -16.91
N GLU A 44 -17.38 -28.07 -17.16
CA GLU A 44 -18.40 -27.70 -18.14
C GLU A 44 -19.55 -26.97 -17.46
N PHE A 45 -19.92 -25.81 -18.01
CA PHE A 45 -21.07 -25.03 -17.57
C PHE A 45 -22.13 -25.09 -18.65
N GLU A 46 -23.34 -25.52 -18.29
CA GLU A 46 -24.49 -25.47 -19.18
C GLU A 46 -25.09 -24.06 -19.15
N LEU A 47 -25.03 -23.36 -20.27
CA LEU A 47 -25.45 -21.96 -20.36
C LEU A 47 -26.82 -21.84 -21.01
N THR A 48 -27.72 -21.13 -20.35
CA THR A 48 -28.99 -20.70 -20.93
C THR A 48 -28.82 -19.41 -21.74
N LYS A 49 -29.83 -19.03 -22.52
CA LYS A 49 -29.85 -17.75 -23.23
C LYS A 49 -29.69 -16.56 -22.27
N GLU A 50 -30.37 -16.60 -21.13
CA GLU A 50 -30.26 -15.55 -20.10
C GLU A 50 -28.82 -15.42 -19.58
N ASN A 51 -28.13 -16.54 -19.33
CA ASN A 51 -26.73 -16.49 -18.91
C ASN A 51 -25.82 -15.90 -20.00
N LEU A 52 -26.09 -16.18 -21.27
CA LEU A 52 -25.33 -15.60 -22.38
C LEU A 52 -25.55 -14.07 -22.46
N ASP A 53 -26.79 -13.61 -22.28
CA ASP A 53 -27.12 -12.19 -22.24
C ASP A 53 -26.44 -11.49 -21.03
N ASP A 54 -26.42 -12.13 -19.86
CA ASP A 54 -25.71 -11.65 -18.67
C ASP A 54 -24.20 -11.55 -18.90
N ILE A 55 -23.59 -12.53 -19.58
CA ILE A 55 -22.16 -12.51 -19.93
C ILE A 55 -21.84 -11.31 -20.83
N VAL A 56 -22.68 -11.05 -21.85
CA VAL A 56 -22.51 -9.90 -22.76
C VAL A 56 -22.63 -8.58 -21.99
N SER A 57 -23.62 -8.47 -21.12
CA SER A 57 -23.83 -7.30 -20.25
C SER A 57 -22.64 -7.07 -19.29
N ALA A 58 -22.17 -8.13 -18.62
CA ALA A 58 -21.03 -8.09 -17.71
C ALA A 58 -19.74 -7.68 -18.43
N LYS A 59 -19.48 -8.25 -19.61
CA LYS A 59 -18.32 -7.88 -20.44
C LYS A 59 -18.36 -6.40 -20.81
N THR A 60 -19.50 -5.91 -21.28
CA THR A 60 -19.67 -4.50 -21.67
C THR A 60 -19.40 -3.56 -20.50
N ARG A 61 -19.90 -3.88 -19.30
CA ARG A 61 -19.62 -3.12 -18.07
C ARG A 61 -18.15 -3.18 -17.68
N MET A 62 -17.52 -4.35 -17.73
CA MET A 62 -16.11 -4.51 -17.40
C MET A 62 -15.20 -3.74 -18.35
N GLU A 63 -15.50 -3.74 -19.66
CA GLU A 63 -14.73 -2.96 -20.63
C GLU A 63 -14.88 -1.44 -20.42
N ALA A 64 -16.08 -0.98 -20.04
CA ALA A 64 -16.29 0.41 -19.70
C ALA A 64 -15.46 0.81 -18.46
N LEU A 65 -15.51 -0.01 -17.39
CA LEU A 65 -14.72 0.23 -16.17
C LEU A 65 -13.22 0.20 -16.45
N ALA A 66 -12.74 -0.79 -17.22
CA ALA A 66 -11.32 -0.91 -17.54
C ALA A 66 -10.79 0.29 -18.34
N ARG A 67 -11.63 0.91 -19.19
CA ARG A 67 -11.27 2.12 -19.94
C ARG A 67 -11.23 3.39 -19.09
N ASP A 68 -11.93 3.41 -17.95
CA ASP A 68 -12.02 4.57 -17.05
C ASP A 68 -10.95 4.55 -15.93
N VAL A 69 -10.06 3.55 -15.93
CA VAL A 69 -8.98 3.42 -14.95
C VAL A 69 -7.64 3.76 -15.62
N ASP A 70 -6.96 4.78 -15.09
CA ASP A 70 -5.58 5.12 -15.45
C ASP A 70 -4.62 4.61 -14.37
N VAL A 71 -3.55 3.92 -14.79
CA VAL A 71 -2.54 3.33 -13.89
C VAL A 71 -1.16 3.67 -14.41
N ILE A 72 -0.41 4.44 -13.61
CA ILE A 72 0.99 4.75 -13.87
C ILE A 72 1.85 4.03 -12.84
N GLY A 73 2.65 3.06 -13.29
CA GLY A 73 3.69 2.44 -12.48
C GLY A 73 4.99 3.24 -12.57
N HIS A 74 5.44 3.78 -11.44
CA HIS A 74 6.71 4.51 -11.37
C HIS A 74 7.69 3.80 -10.43
N ARG A 75 8.91 3.55 -10.91
CA ARG A 75 10.02 3.04 -10.11
C ARG A 75 10.99 4.19 -9.84
N PHE A 76 11.06 4.60 -8.58
CA PHE A 76 12.03 5.58 -8.10
C PHE A 76 13.37 4.89 -7.82
N GLU A 77 14.47 5.39 -8.40
CA GLU A 77 15.78 4.72 -8.40
C GLU A 77 16.89 5.55 -7.71
N GLU A 78 16.62 6.80 -7.39
CA GLU A 78 17.57 7.77 -6.89
C GLU A 78 18.03 7.46 -5.46
N TYR A 79 17.13 6.96 -4.62
CA TYR A 79 17.43 6.48 -3.28
C TYR A 79 16.32 5.55 -2.76
N GLY A 80 16.59 4.89 -1.63
CA GLY A 80 15.62 4.04 -0.93
C GLY A 80 15.59 4.30 0.57
N LYS A 81 15.05 3.34 1.32
CA LYS A 81 14.89 3.43 2.78
C LYS A 81 16.19 3.74 3.53
N ASP A 82 17.34 3.30 3.00
CA ASP A 82 18.63 3.41 3.68
C ASP A 82 19.09 4.87 3.78
N PHE A 83 18.88 5.67 2.73
CA PHE A 83 19.12 7.11 2.76
C PHE A 83 18.21 7.81 3.78
N ILE A 84 16.90 7.53 3.74
CA ILE A 84 15.93 8.18 4.62
C ILE A 84 16.23 7.84 6.10
N LYS A 85 16.60 6.59 6.38
CA LYS A 85 17.05 6.17 7.72
C LYS A 85 18.34 6.85 8.14
N SER A 86 19.29 7.09 7.23
CA SER A 86 20.51 7.85 7.52
C SER A 86 20.22 9.29 7.99
N CYS A 87 19.11 9.86 7.53
CA CYS A 87 18.59 11.17 7.98
C CYS A 87 17.77 11.12 9.28
N ARG A 88 17.68 9.94 9.92
CA ARG A 88 16.87 9.66 11.13
C ARG A 88 15.38 9.93 10.95
N MET A 89 14.83 9.57 9.79
CA MET A 89 13.41 9.70 9.47
C MET A 89 12.76 8.33 9.24
N SER A 90 11.45 8.21 9.51
CA SER A 90 10.66 7.04 9.12
C SER A 90 10.49 7.04 7.59
N PRO A 91 10.90 5.97 6.87
CA PRO A 91 10.73 5.91 5.41
C PRO A 91 9.27 6.04 4.98
N ASP A 92 8.36 5.39 5.71
CA ASP A 92 6.93 5.42 5.45
C ASP A 92 6.37 6.84 5.58
N SER A 93 6.58 7.46 6.74
CA SER A 93 6.09 8.82 7.03
C SER A 93 6.73 9.87 6.12
N PHE A 94 7.99 9.67 5.70
CA PHE A 94 8.64 10.52 4.71
C PHE A 94 7.91 10.47 3.35
N ILE A 95 7.57 9.27 2.87
CA ILE A 95 6.83 9.10 1.61
C ILE A 95 5.41 9.67 1.73
N GLN A 96 4.74 9.51 2.87
CA GLN A 96 3.44 10.13 3.10
C GLN A 96 3.51 11.66 3.03
N MET A 97 4.54 12.29 3.62
CA MET A 97 4.75 13.74 3.48
C MET A 97 5.10 14.15 2.05
N ALA A 98 5.83 13.31 1.29
CA ALA A 98 6.07 13.54 -0.13
C ALA A 98 4.77 13.51 -0.95
N PHE A 99 3.83 12.61 -0.63
CA PHE A 99 2.50 12.59 -1.25
C PHE A 99 1.66 13.81 -0.88
N GLN A 100 1.63 14.22 0.40
CA GLN A 100 0.95 15.45 0.81
C GLN A 100 1.47 16.67 0.04
N LEU A 101 2.79 16.83 -0.04
CA LEU A 101 3.41 17.94 -0.76
C LEU A 101 3.15 17.88 -2.27
N SER A 102 3.21 16.69 -2.87
CA SER A 102 2.95 16.51 -4.30
C SER A 102 1.50 16.84 -4.65
N TYR A 103 0.55 16.40 -3.82
CA TYR A 103 -0.86 16.75 -4.00
C TYR A 103 -1.09 18.26 -3.84
N TYR A 104 -0.54 18.86 -2.78
CA TYR A 104 -0.66 20.30 -2.55
C TYR A 104 -0.08 21.11 -3.70
N ARG A 105 1.05 20.68 -4.28
CA ARG A 105 1.66 21.30 -5.47
C ARG A 105 0.73 21.30 -6.68
N LEU A 106 -0.01 20.22 -6.88
CA LEU A 106 -0.90 20.07 -8.04
C LEU A 106 -2.24 20.79 -7.86
N HIS A 107 -2.78 20.80 -6.63
CA HIS A 107 -4.15 21.23 -6.37
C HIS A 107 -4.28 22.51 -5.52
N GLY A 108 -3.19 22.96 -4.88
CA GLY A 108 -3.17 24.16 -4.05
C GLY A 108 -3.83 24.02 -2.67
N HIS A 109 -4.20 22.81 -2.26
CA HIS A 109 -4.75 22.53 -0.93
C HIS A 109 -4.37 21.11 -0.46
N SER A 110 -4.53 20.85 0.84
CA SER A 110 -4.29 19.52 1.43
C SER A 110 -5.46 18.56 1.12
N PRO A 111 -5.21 17.28 0.80
CA PRO A 111 -6.24 16.26 0.58
C PRO A 111 -6.70 15.60 1.88
N ALA A 112 -7.92 15.07 1.91
CA ALA A 112 -8.26 14.04 2.90
C ALA A 112 -7.56 12.73 2.49
N THR A 113 -6.63 12.23 3.31
CA THR A 113 -5.82 11.06 2.99
C THR A 113 -6.08 9.91 3.95
N TYR A 114 -6.33 8.74 3.38
CA TYR A 114 -6.43 7.47 4.09
C TYR A 114 -5.16 6.66 3.82
N GLU A 115 -4.55 6.20 4.89
CA GLU A 115 -3.52 5.17 4.87
C GLU A 115 -3.95 4.00 5.74
N SER A 116 -3.67 2.79 5.27
CA SER A 116 -4.07 1.57 5.99
C SER A 116 -3.03 1.18 7.02
N ALA A 117 -3.37 1.22 8.31
CA ALA A 117 -2.60 0.60 9.38
C ALA A 117 -3.12 -0.81 9.67
N SER A 118 -2.22 -1.77 9.88
CA SER A 118 -2.58 -3.12 10.30
C SER A 118 -2.84 -3.17 11.81
N THR A 119 -3.96 -3.77 12.21
CA THR A 119 -4.33 -3.98 13.63
C THR A 119 -4.16 -5.44 14.06
N ARG A 120 -3.39 -6.23 13.31
CA ARG A 120 -3.14 -7.67 13.54
C ARG A 120 -2.53 -8.04 14.91
N MET A 121 -2.10 -7.05 15.69
CA MET A 121 -1.76 -7.21 17.11
C MET A 121 -2.96 -7.70 17.94
N PHE A 122 -4.18 -7.40 17.50
CA PHE A 122 -5.42 -7.84 18.13
C PHE A 122 -6.01 -9.09 17.44
N LEU A 123 -6.75 -9.88 18.21
CA LEU A 123 -7.50 -11.03 17.69
C LEU A 123 -8.47 -10.58 16.59
N LEU A 124 -8.35 -11.19 15.40
CA LEU A 124 -9.13 -10.85 14.20
C LEU A 124 -8.92 -9.40 13.70
N GLY A 125 -7.84 -8.74 14.13
CA GLY A 125 -7.48 -7.41 13.66
C GLY A 125 -7.30 -7.36 12.14
N ARG A 126 -7.94 -6.37 11.52
CA ARG A 126 -7.87 -6.05 10.09
C ARG A 126 -7.01 -4.80 9.92
N THR A 127 -7.67 -3.67 9.68
CA THR A 127 -7.03 -2.38 9.41
C THR A 127 -7.73 -1.25 10.17
N GLU A 128 -6.99 -0.18 10.44
CA GLU A 128 -7.53 1.12 10.86
C GLU A 128 -6.93 2.21 9.97
N ALA A 129 -7.56 3.38 9.94
CA ALA A 129 -7.17 4.53 9.14
C ALA A 129 -6.09 5.38 9.86
N ILE A 130 -4.90 5.44 9.27
CA ILE A 130 -3.98 6.55 9.47
C ILE A 130 -4.48 7.71 8.61
N ARG A 131 -4.62 8.88 9.22
CA ARG A 131 -4.98 10.13 8.56
C ARG A 131 -3.71 10.91 8.33
N SER A 132 -3.08 10.70 7.18
CA SER A 132 -1.79 11.32 6.86
C SER A 132 -1.87 12.85 6.76
N GLN A 133 -3.07 13.39 6.52
CA GLN A 133 -3.33 14.82 6.62
C GLN A 133 -3.51 15.24 8.07
N SER A 134 -2.56 16.03 8.57
CA SER A 134 -2.57 16.73 9.85
C SER A 134 -2.32 18.23 9.69
N LYS A 135 -2.46 19.00 10.78
CA LYS A 135 -2.13 20.44 10.79
C LYS A 135 -0.65 20.69 10.46
N GLU A 136 0.22 19.81 10.92
CA GLU A 136 1.67 19.86 10.71
C GLU A 136 2.00 19.56 9.25
N SER A 137 1.34 18.57 8.65
CA SER A 137 1.48 18.28 7.21
C SER A 137 0.99 19.44 6.34
N ASP A 138 -0.15 20.06 6.69
CA ASP A 138 -0.72 21.20 5.97
C ASP A 138 0.20 22.43 6.08
N THR A 139 0.69 22.70 7.29
CA THR A 139 1.64 23.79 7.54
C THR A 139 2.93 23.56 6.76
N PHE A 140 3.49 22.35 6.82
CA PHE A 140 4.66 21.99 6.01
C PHE A 140 4.42 22.27 4.52
N CYS A 141 3.33 21.76 3.95
CA CYS A 141 3.02 21.93 2.53
C CYS A 141 2.84 23.40 2.16
N ARG A 142 2.00 24.12 2.91
CA ARG A 142 1.69 25.54 2.66
C ARG A 142 2.94 26.41 2.73
N GLU A 143 3.72 26.30 3.79
CA GLU A 143 4.90 27.14 3.98
C GLU A 143 6.03 26.77 3.01
N TYR A 144 6.19 25.47 2.69
CA TYR A 144 7.13 25.03 1.64
C TYR A 144 6.77 25.64 0.29
N MET A 145 5.49 25.66 -0.07
CA MET A 145 5.01 26.21 -1.34
C MET A 145 5.00 27.74 -1.40
N ALA A 146 4.92 28.42 -0.26
CA ALA A 146 5.06 29.88 -0.18
C ALA A 146 6.46 30.37 -0.59
N GLY A 147 7.47 29.49 -0.55
CA GLY A 147 8.82 29.76 -1.07
C GLY A 147 9.67 30.72 -0.23
N LYS A 148 9.18 31.15 0.93
CA LYS A 148 9.84 32.14 1.80
C LYS A 148 10.81 31.54 2.82
N LEU A 149 10.74 30.22 3.01
CA LEU A 149 11.52 29.52 4.02
C LEU A 149 12.98 29.29 3.58
N ASN A 150 13.90 29.43 4.53
CA ASN A 150 15.28 28.97 4.39
C ASN A 150 15.37 27.42 4.55
N VAL A 151 16.54 26.85 4.30
CA VAL A 151 16.75 25.38 4.33
C VAL A 151 16.46 24.79 5.71
N ALA A 152 16.89 25.45 6.79
CA ALA A 152 16.70 24.95 8.15
C ALA A 152 15.22 24.99 8.57
N GLU A 153 14.48 26.02 8.17
CA GLU A 153 13.05 26.13 8.41
C GLU A 153 12.25 25.04 7.67
N ARG A 154 12.62 24.75 6.42
CA ARG A 154 12.00 23.66 5.65
C ARG A 154 12.27 22.30 6.27
N ASP A 155 13.50 22.04 6.70
CA ASP A 155 13.87 20.79 7.37
C ASP A 155 13.12 20.63 8.70
N ALA A 156 13.02 21.70 9.49
CA ALA A 156 12.28 21.69 10.75
C ALA A 156 10.79 21.36 10.56
N LEU A 157 10.12 21.99 9.60
CA LEU A 157 8.72 21.71 9.30
C LEU A 157 8.51 20.28 8.77
N LEU A 158 9.39 19.82 7.87
CA LEU A 158 9.35 18.45 7.35
C LEU A 158 9.51 17.43 8.48
N ARG A 159 10.51 17.60 9.35
CA ARG A 159 10.77 16.71 10.48
C ARG A 159 9.60 16.68 11.45
N ASN A 160 9.01 17.84 11.75
CA ASN A 160 7.84 17.92 12.61
C ASN A 160 6.67 17.12 12.02
N ALA A 161 6.34 17.34 10.75
CA ALA A 161 5.26 16.63 10.08
C ALA A 161 5.49 15.11 9.99
N ILE A 162 6.74 14.68 9.72
CA ILE A 162 7.14 13.27 9.74
C ILE A 162 6.98 12.67 11.14
N SER A 163 7.39 13.38 12.19
CA SER A 163 7.27 12.90 13.57
C SER A 163 5.80 12.72 13.95
N THR A 164 4.97 13.74 13.70
CA THR A 164 3.53 13.67 13.99
C THR A 164 2.86 12.51 13.27
N HIS A 165 3.18 12.32 11.99
CA HIS A 165 2.65 11.19 11.23
C HIS A 165 3.06 9.85 11.84
N LYS A 166 4.35 9.70 12.18
CA LYS A 166 4.89 8.49 12.81
C LYS A 166 4.17 8.20 14.13
N ASP A 167 4.02 9.20 15.00
CA ASP A 167 3.39 9.05 16.31
C ASP A 167 1.92 8.64 16.15
N TYR A 168 1.21 9.22 15.18
CA TYR A 168 -0.16 8.82 14.86
C TYR A 168 -0.24 7.39 14.32
N ALA A 169 0.69 7.00 13.44
CA ALA A 169 0.77 5.64 12.92
C ALA A 169 0.99 4.61 14.03
N SER A 170 1.92 4.86 14.96
CA SER A 170 2.20 3.99 16.10
C SER A 170 1.02 3.90 17.09
N LEU A 171 0.27 4.99 17.26
CA LEU A 171 -0.95 4.99 18.06
C LEU A 171 -2.02 4.08 17.45
N VAL A 172 -2.23 4.21 16.13
CA VAL A 172 -3.26 3.46 15.39
C VAL A 172 -2.92 1.97 15.27
N SER A 173 -1.64 1.64 15.09
CA SER A 173 -1.16 0.25 15.03
C SER A 173 -1.07 -0.44 16.41
N ALA A 174 -1.41 0.28 17.49
CA ALA A 174 -1.32 -0.15 18.89
C ALA A 174 0.08 -0.51 19.39
N GLU A 175 1.15 0.00 18.74
CA GLU A 175 2.51 -0.09 19.28
C GLU A 175 2.61 0.63 20.65
N SER A 176 1.88 1.72 20.83
CA SER A 176 1.97 2.55 22.04
C SER A 176 1.24 2.01 23.29
N LEU A 177 0.32 1.05 23.14
CA LEU A 177 -0.47 0.51 24.27
C LEU A 177 0.34 -0.49 25.12
N PHE A 178 1.42 -1.05 24.58
CA PHE A 178 2.25 -2.03 25.28
C PHE A 178 3.50 -1.43 25.93
N GLU A 179 4.08 -0.34 25.40
CA GLU A 179 5.18 0.36 26.09
C GLU A 179 4.73 0.94 27.44
N SER A 180 3.45 1.27 27.61
CA SER A 180 2.86 1.70 28.89
C SER A 180 2.43 0.55 29.82
N ALA A 181 2.43 -0.69 29.35
CA ALA A 181 2.05 -1.87 30.14
C ALA A 181 3.26 -2.60 30.74
N GLU A 182 4.48 -2.25 30.33
CA GLU A 182 5.75 -2.79 30.82
C GLU A 182 6.55 -1.81 31.72
N ALA A 183 5.94 -0.69 32.13
CA ALA A 183 6.50 0.27 33.09
C ALA A 183 5.68 0.33 34.38
#